data_AF-A0A948IX74-F1
#
_entry.id   AF-A0A948IX74-F1
#
_cell.length_a   1.000
_cell.length_b   1.000
_cell.length_c   1.000
_cell.angle_alpha   90.00
_cell.angle_beta   90.00
_cell.angle_gamma   90.00
#
_symmetry.space_group_name_H-M   'P 1'
#
loop_
_entity.id
_entity.type
_entity.pdbx_description
1 polymer ?
#
loop_
_entity_poly.entity_id
_entity_poly.type
_entity_poly.pdbx_seq_one_letter_code
_entity_poly.pdbx_strand_id
1 'polypeptide(L)'
;KGFIGLGIARGHHQAEQIARRAIAAEVLPQARGAAEGIHVWLDLPAGWAPDRVHRLAQEKGLSLVTADAFAADPDHPNGLRISLGGPAKQAVLRGALEGVAALLGGGPALRVVV
;
A
#
# COMPACT_ATOMS: atom_id res chain seq x y z
N LYS A 1 34.63 -25.50 7.08
CA LYS A 1 34.18 -24.20 7.65
C LYS A 1 32.87 -23.83 6.97
N GLY A 2 31.74 -24.07 7.66
CA GLY A 2 30.41 -24.11 7.06
C GLY A 2 29.79 -22.74 6.82
N PHE A 3 29.12 -22.61 5.68
CA PHE A 3 28.19 -21.53 5.35
C PHE A 3 26.86 -21.76 6.07
N ILE A 4 26.71 -21.19 7.27
CA ILE A 4 25.46 -21.16 8.05
C ILE A 4 24.93 -19.71 8.15
N GLY A 5 24.94 -18.97 7.02
CA GLY A 5 24.47 -17.57 7.00
C GLY A 5 23.10 -17.37 6.32
N LEU A 6 22.72 -18.26 5.41
CA LEU A 6 21.61 -18.00 4.47
C LEU A 6 20.22 -18.33 5.05
N GLY A 7 20.14 -19.22 6.05
CA GLY A 7 18.87 -19.64 6.65
C GLY A 7 18.30 -18.64 7.68
N ILE A 8 19.17 -18.02 8.48
CA ILE A 8 18.75 -17.15 9.60
C ILE A 8 18.31 -15.78 9.08
N ALA A 9 19.02 -15.22 8.10
CA ALA A 9 18.65 -13.94 7.48
C ALA A 9 17.32 -14.02 6.73
N ARG A 10 17.02 -15.17 6.10
CA ARG A 10 15.75 -15.38 5.38
C ARG A 10 14.56 -15.45 6.33
N GLY A 11 14.72 -16.14 7.47
CA GLY A 11 13.67 -16.24 8.50
C GLY A 11 13.30 -14.89 9.12
N HIS A 12 14.28 -14.04 9.43
CA HIS A 12 14.01 -12.70 9.96
C HIS A 12 13.31 -11.80 8.94
N HIS A 13 13.68 -11.91 7.66
CA HIS A 13 13.02 -11.15 6.59
C HIS A 13 11.56 -11.60 6.43
N GLN A 14 11.30 -12.91 6.41
CA GLN A 14 9.94 -13.45 6.31
C GLN A 14 9.05 -12.98 7.47
N ALA A 15 9.55 -13.06 8.70
CA ALA A 15 8.81 -12.62 9.89
C ALA A 15 8.43 -11.13 9.82
N GLU A 16 9.35 -10.27 9.38
CA GLU A 16 9.07 -8.84 9.21
C GLU A 16 8.03 -8.59 8.11
N GLN A 17 8.08 -9.31 6.98
CA GLN A 17 7.08 -9.15 5.93
C GLN A 17 5.69 -9.60 6.38
N ILE A 18 5.60 -10.71 7.12
CA ILE A 18 4.34 -11.18 7.71
C ILE A 18 3.76 -10.13 8.67
N ALA A 19 4.59 -9.56 9.55
CA ALA A 19 4.16 -8.54 10.49
C ALA A 19 3.64 -7.27 9.76
N ARG A 20 4.35 -6.82 8.72
CA ARG A 20 3.92 -5.68 7.90
C ARG A 20 2.64 -5.97 7.12
N ARG A 21 2.47 -7.21 6.62
CA ARG A 21 1.24 -7.63 5.95
C ARG A 21 0.05 -7.66 6.90
N ALA A 22 0.25 -8.10 8.14
CA ALA A 22 -0.77 -8.09 9.19
C ALA A 22 -1.24 -6.67 9.50
N ILE A 23 -0.31 -5.72 9.68
CA ILE A 23 -0.64 -4.29 9.85
C ILE A 23 -1.49 -3.78 8.68
N ALA A 24 -1.12 -4.11 7.44
CA ALA A 24 -1.90 -3.71 6.27
C ALA A 24 -3.31 -4.32 6.25
N ALA A 25 -3.47 -5.58 6.66
CA ALA A 25 -4.78 -6.24 6.74
C ALA A 25 -5.68 -5.62 7.83
N GLU A 26 -5.10 -5.22 8.96
CA GLU A 26 -5.84 -4.57 10.04
C GLU A 26 -6.34 -3.18 9.65
N VAL A 27 -5.48 -2.39 9.00
CA VAL A 27 -5.78 -0.98 8.70
C VAL A 27 -6.58 -0.82 7.39
N LEU A 28 -6.33 -1.67 6.41
CA LEU A 28 -6.99 -1.66 5.09
C LEU A 28 -7.54 -3.07 4.78
N PRO A 29 -8.66 -3.47 5.40
CA PRO A 29 -9.17 -4.84 5.27
C PRO A 29 -9.57 -5.23 3.84
N GLN A 30 -9.90 -4.25 3.00
CA GLN A 30 -10.20 -4.44 1.58
C GLN A 30 -8.94 -4.60 0.70
N ALA A 31 -7.72 -4.41 1.23
CA ALA A 31 -6.49 -4.54 0.48
C ALA A 31 -6.07 -6.02 0.31
N ARG A 32 -5.82 -6.42 -0.95
CA ARG A 32 -5.47 -7.78 -1.36
C ARG A 32 -4.00 -7.93 -1.69
N GLY A 33 -3.40 -9.08 -1.37
CA GLY A 33 -1.99 -9.34 -1.63
C GLY A 33 -1.54 -10.64 -0.98
N ALA A 34 -0.43 -11.21 -1.47
CA ALA A 34 0.13 -12.44 -0.95
C ALA A 34 0.54 -12.31 0.53
N ALA A 35 0.48 -13.40 1.28
CA ALA A 35 0.79 -13.42 2.71
C ALA A 35 2.24 -12.97 3.03
N GLU A 36 3.18 -13.29 2.13
CA GLU A 36 4.59 -12.91 2.24
C GLU A 36 4.96 -11.76 1.29
N GLY A 37 3.96 -11.13 0.67
CA GLY A 37 4.15 -10.06 -0.30
C GLY A 37 4.50 -8.74 0.36
N ILE A 38 5.48 -8.03 -0.22
CA ILE A 38 5.84 -6.67 0.19
C ILE A 38 4.94 -5.59 -0.43
N HIS A 39 3.92 -6.01 -1.18
CA HIS A 39 2.96 -5.14 -1.82
C HIS A 39 1.54 -5.62 -1.54
N VAL A 40 0.64 -4.67 -1.36
CA VAL A 40 -0.80 -4.91 -1.38
C VAL A 40 -1.44 -4.05 -2.45
N TRP A 41 -2.54 -4.54 -3.01
CA TRP A 41 -3.38 -3.84 -3.95
C TRP A 41 -4.66 -3.40 -3.24
N LEU A 42 -5.04 -2.15 -3.44
CA LEU A 42 -6.27 -1.58 -2.95
C LEU A 42 -7.09 -1.07 -4.13
N ASP A 43 -8.23 -1.70 -4.38
CA ASP A 43 -9.18 -1.21 -5.39
C ASP A 43 -9.82 0.09 -4.87
N LEU A 44 -9.86 1.12 -5.71
CA LEU A 44 -10.43 2.41 -5.34
C LEU A 44 -11.90 2.49 -5.77
N PRO A 45 -12.82 2.97 -4.91
CA PRO A 45 -14.21 3.19 -5.29
C PRO A 45 -14.33 4.19 -6.46
N ALA A 46 -15.39 4.03 -7.26
CA ALA A 46 -15.72 4.97 -8.32
C ALA A 46 -15.84 6.41 -7.77
N GLY A 47 -15.29 7.39 -8.52
CA GLY A 47 -15.27 8.80 -8.12
C GLY A 47 -13.98 9.27 -7.43
N TRP A 48 -13.09 8.37 -7.02
CA TRP A 48 -11.74 8.73 -6.57
C TRP A 48 -10.81 8.97 -7.75
N ALA A 49 -10.12 10.12 -7.76
CA ALA A 49 -9.08 10.45 -8.72
C ALA A 49 -7.73 9.86 -8.26
N PRO A 50 -7.12 8.91 -9.00
CA PRO A 50 -5.88 8.22 -8.60
C PRO A 50 -4.73 9.17 -8.26
N ASP A 51 -4.51 10.21 -9.06
CA ASP A 51 -3.44 11.21 -8.84
C ASP A 51 -3.58 11.95 -7.50
N ARG A 52 -4.82 12.23 -7.08
CA ARG A 52 -5.08 12.89 -5.81
C ARG A 52 -4.69 11.99 -4.65
N VAL A 53 -5.03 10.70 -4.73
CA VAL A 53 -4.66 9.72 -3.71
C VAL A 53 -3.14 9.50 -3.68
N HIS A 54 -2.51 9.41 -4.86
CA HIS A 54 -1.05 9.32 -4.98
C HIS A 54 -0.36 10.49 -4.28
N ARG A 55 -0.73 11.73 -4.63
CA ARG A 55 -0.13 12.94 -4.06
C ARG A 55 -0.27 12.98 -2.55
N LEU A 56 -1.48 12.73 -2.03
CA LEU A 56 -1.76 12.80 -0.60
C LEU A 56 -1.03 11.70 0.18
N ALA A 57 -0.78 10.54 -0.44
CA ALA A 57 0.03 9.50 0.17
C ALA A 57 1.54 9.80 0.16
N GLN A 58 2.07 10.43 -0.89
CA GLN A 58 3.45 10.91 -0.93
C GLN A 58 3.70 11.96 0.17
N GLU A 59 2.75 12.86 0.41
CA GLU A 59 2.79 13.81 1.54
C GLU A 59 2.82 13.12 2.92
N LYS A 60 2.40 11.85 3.01
CA LYS A 60 2.49 11.00 4.21
C LYS A 60 3.69 10.05 4.22
N GLY A 61 4.59 10.14 3.23
CA GLY A 61 5.79 9.31 3.13
C GLY A 61 5.52 7.87 2.67
N LEU A 62 4.38 7.61 2.04
CA LEU A 62 4.10 6.31 1.41
C LEU A 62 4.49 6.34 -0.06
N SER A 63 5.23 5.31 -0.46
CA SER A 63 5.43 5.00 -1.88
C SER A 63 4.21 4.22 -2.39
N LEU A 64 3.40 4.90 -3.18
CA LEU A 64 2.26 4.33 -3.89
C LEU A 64 2.52 4.32 -5.39
N VAL A 65 1.97 3.34 -6.08
CA VAL A 65 1.87 3.34 -7.54
C VAL A 65 0.40 3.18 -7.92
N THR A 66 -0.08 4.07 -8.78
CA THR A 66 -1.46 4.07 -9.28
C THR A 66 -1.64 3.02 -10.38
N ALA A 67 -2.89 2.58 -10.60
CA ALA A 67 -3.19 1.47 -11.51
C ALA A 67 -2.84 1.75 -12.99
N ASP A 68 -2.87 3.01 -13.42
CA ASP A 68 -2.53 3.46 -14.77
C ASP A 68 -1.10 3.09 -15.17
N ALA A 69 -0.17 3.06 -14.21
CA ALA A 69 1.21 2.60 -14.46
C ALA A 69 1.32 1.13 -14.90
N PHE A 70 0.25 0.33 -14.72
CA PHE A 70 0.17 -1.07 -15.13
C PHE A 70 -0.91 -1.33 -16.20
N ALA A 71 -1.66 -0.30 -16.59
CA ALA A 71 -2.78 -0.46 -17.51
C ALA A 71 -2.29 -0.56 -18.95
N ALA A 72 -2.83 -1.53 -19.70
CA ALA A 72 -2.58 -1.66 -21.13
C ALA A 72 -3.51 -0.78 -21.98
N ASP A 73 -4.64 -0.35 -21.40
CA ASP A 73 -5.68 0.46 -22.04
C ASP A 73 -6.07 1.62 -21.12
N PRO A 74 -6.46 2.79 -21.66
CA PRO A 74 -7.00 3.90 -20.86
C PRO A 74 -8.24 3.55 -20.03
N ASP A 75 -9.06 2.58 -20.45
CA ASP A 75 -10.20 2.09 -19.68
C ASP A 75 -9.77 0.95 -18.73
N HIS A 76 -9.37 1.31 -17.52
CA HIS A 76 -8.95 0.36 -16.49
C HIS A 76 -9.58 0.67 -15.13
N PRO A 77 -9.81 -0.36 -14.28
CA PRO A 77 -10.27 -0.13 -12.92
C PRO A 77 -9.24 0.67 -12.11
N ASN A 78 -9.72 1.62 -11.30
CA ASN A 78 -8.87 2.41 -10.42
C ASN A 78 -8.37 1.56 -9.25
N GLY A 79 -7.09 1.72 -8.91
CA GLY A 79 -6.49 1.03 -7.79
C GLY A 79 -5.10 1.56 -7.45
N LEU A 80 -4.59 1.09 -6.32
CA LEU A 80 -3.30 1.48 -5.78
C LEU A 80 -2.50 0.24 -5.39
N ARG A 81 -1.25 0.18 -5.86
CA ARG A 81 -0.24 -0.71 -5.31
C ARG A 81 0.51 0.02 -4.20
N ILE A 82 0.45 -0.51 -2.99
CA ILE A 82 1.08 0.04 -1.79
C ILE A 82 2.30 -0.81 -1.45
N SER A 83 3.48 -0.19 -1.32
CA SER A 83 4.68 -0.89 -0.83
C SER A 83 4.74 -0.89 0.70
N LEU A 84 4.85 -2.06 1.29
CA LEU A 84 4.95 -2.25 2.74
C LEU A 84 6.39 -2.16 3.25
N GLY A 85 7.38 -2.33 2.37
CA GLY A 85 8.80 -2.36 2.73
C GLY A 85 9.48 -1.00 2.85
N GLY A 86 8.86 0.08 2.35
CA GLY A 86 9.45 1.42 2.31
C GLY A 86 9.73 2.03 3.69
N PRO A 87 8.74 2.09 4.60
CA PRO A 87 8.94 2.69 5.92
C PRO A 87 9.93 1.92 6.81
N ALA A 88 10.85 2.63 7.48
CA ALA A 88 11.91 2.02 8.29
C ALA A 88 11.39 1.25 9.52
N LYS A 89 10.23 1.62 10.07
CA LYS A 89 9.62 0.99 11.26
C LYS A 89 8.16 0.65 11.01
N GLN A 90 7.69 -0.45 11.62
CA GLN A 90 6.29 -0.88 11.57
C GLN A 90 5.30 0.20 12.03
N ALA A 91 5.64 0.99 13.06
CA ALA A 91 4.79 2.08 13.53
C ALA A 91 4.61 3.20 12.49
N VAL A 92 5.65 3.51 11.71
CA VAL A 92 5.57 4.49 10.62
C VAL A 92 4.70 3.95 9.50
N LEU A 93 4.83 2.66 9.17
CA LEU A 93 3.95 1.99 8.20
C LEU A 93 2.48 2.07 8.65
N ARG A 94 2.17 1.73 9.91
CA ARG A 94 0.82 1.80 10.46
C ARG A 94 0.22 3.20 10.31
N GLY A 95 0.91 4.23 10.83
CA GLY A 95 0.38 5.60 10.80
C GLY A 95 0.15 6.12 9.37
N ALA A 96 0.99 5.71 8.43
CA ALA A 96 0.81 6.10 7.04
C ALA A 96 -0.37 5.37 6.38
N LEU A 97 -0.56 4.07 6.65
CA LEU A 97 -1.74 3.31 6.20
C LEU A 97 -3.03 3.86 6.80
N GLU A 98 -3.01 4.27 8.08
CA GLU A 98 -4.15 4.92 8.75
C GLU A 98 -4.48 6.26 8.07
N GLY A 99 -3.47 7.01 7.63
CA GLY A 99 -3.65 8.20 6.80
C GLY A 99 -4.36 7.91 5.47
N VAL A 100 -4.02 6.81 4.80
CA VAL A 100 -4.72 6.35 3.58
C VAL A 100 -6.15 5.95 3.90
N ALA A 101 -6.38 5.20 4.98
CA ALA A 101 -7.72 4.80 5.39
C ALA A 101 -8.62 6.02 5.70
N ALA A 102 -8.10 6.98 6.46
CA ALA A 102 -8.79 8.23 6.79
C ALA A 102 -9.11 9.06 5.55
N LEU A 103 -8.16 9.14 4.60
CA LEU A 103 -8.38 9.79 3.31
C LEU A 103 -9.60 9.18 2.62
N LEU A 104 -9.61 7.86 2.45
CA LEU A 104 -10.68 7.15 1.73
C LEU A 104 -12.03 7.20 2.46
N GLY A 105 -12.00 7.26 3.80
CA GLY A 105 -13.20 7.44 4.63
C GLY A 105 -13.83 8.84 4.56
N GLY A 106 -13.07 9.86 4.15
CA GLY A 106 -13.56 11.23 3.97
C GLY A 106 -14.47 11.45 2.75
N GLY A 107 -14.69 10.40 1.94
CA GLY A 107 -15.47 10.45 0.70
C GLY A 107 -14.70 11.09 -0.48
N PRO A 108 -15.07 10.78 -1.73
CA PRO A 108 -14.48 11.42 -2.88
C PRO A 108 -14.82 12.91 -2.83
N ALA A 109 -13.80 13.77 -2.82
CA ALA A 109 -14.04 15.20 -2.92
C ALA A 109 -14.77 15.48 -4.24
N LEU A 110 -16.01 15.94 -4.15
CA LEU A 110 -16.82 16.33 -5.30
C LEU A 110 -15.99 17.28 -6.17
N ARG A 111 -15.72 16.87 -7.42
CA ARG A 111 -15.28 17.81 -8.45
C ARG A 111 -16.43 18.78 -8.67
N VAL A 112 -16.36 19.96 -8.07
CA VAL A 112 -17.16 21.10 -8.52
C VAL A 112 -16.50 21.58 -9.81
N VAL A 113 -17.10 21.23 -10.94
CA VAL A 113 -16.79 21.88 -12.21
C VAL A 113 -17.58 23.18 -12.20
N VAL A 114 -16.89 24.32 -12.13
CA VAL A 114 -17.44 25.65 -12.37
C VAL A 114 -17.34 25.96 -13.85
#